data_AF-U1HKX1-F1
#
_entry.id   AF-U1HKX1-F1
#
_cell.length_a   1.000
_cell.length_b   1.000
_cell.length_c   1.000
_cell.angle_alpha   90.00
_cell.angle_beta   90.00
_cell.angle_gamma   90.00
#
_symmetry.space_group_name_H-M   'P 1'
#
loop_
_entity.id
_entity.type
_entity.pdbx_description
1 polymer ?
#
loop_
_entity_poly.entity_id
_entity_poly.type
_entity_poly.pdbx_seq_one_letter_code
_entity_poly.pdbx_strand_id
1 'polypeptide(L)'
;MFEAVPIRPEAKRNVLGPIHKAGFLSDTAIYALSADQQLSIYPLNTPESNDRGVIQPISFGDLRPTAQCDYVIDVLRDLHQPYVVAGSNLSDPHIDLVPLTANPRFALSTQNVVRVQGAHGEEIVRSAYLDRSAETIFTAGEDGCVKSFRATDRSVEAAGQQGSFVKETKKGKAGRFKPY
;
A
#
# COMPACT_ATOMS: atom_id res chain seq x y z
N MET A 1 -19.10 29.58 -27.16
CA MET A 1 -20.21 29.04 -26.34
C MET A 1 -19.60 27.90 -25.52
N PHE A 2 -19.39 28.10 -24.22
CA PHE A 2 -18.82 27.05 -23.36
C PHE A 2 -19.99 26.28 -22.75
N GLU A 3 -20.08 24.98 -23.04
CA GLU A 3 -21.10 24.11 -22.50
C GLU A 3 -20.76 23.77 -21.05
N ALA A 4 -21.69 24.00 -20.12
CA ALA A 4 -21.48 23.70 -18.71
C ALA A 4 -21.43 22.18 -18.52
N VAL A 5 -20.32 21.66 -17.99
CA VAL A 5 -20.22 20.25 -17.60
C VAL A 5 -21.14 20.02 -16.40
N PRO A 6 -22.18 19.17 -16.50
CA PRO A 6 -23.09 18.94 -15.40
C PRO A 6 -22.37 18.26 -14.23
N ILE A 7 -22.51 18.84 -13.04
CA ILE A 7 -21.97 18.28 -11.79
C ILE A 7 -22.66 16.95 -11.52
N ARG A 8 -21.88 15.85 -11.46
CA ARG A 8 -22.42 14.52 -11.17
C ARG A 8 -22.89 14.45 -9.71
N PRO A 9 -23.96 13.69 -9.42
CA PRO A 9 -24.46 13.55 -8.05
C PRO A 9 -23.40 12.98 -7.10
N GLU A 10 -23.33 13.54 -5.89
CA GLU A 10 -22.45 13.04 -4.83
C GLU A 10 -22.88 11.63 -4.39
N ALA A 11 -21.99 10.65 -4.59
CA ALA A 11 -22.21 9.30 -4.09
C ALA A 11 -21.71 9.19 -2.64
N LYS A 12 -22.59 9.44 -1.66
CA LYS A 12 -22.30 9.15 -0.25
C LYS A 12 -22.41 7.63 -0.01
N ARG A 13 -21.30 6.99 0.35
CA ARG A 13 -21.26 5.55 0.65
C ARG A 13 -21.09 5.36 2.15
N ASN A 14 -21.89 4.46 2.74
CA ASN A 14 -21.79 4.15 4.16
C ASN A 14 -20.45 3.45 4.42
N VAL A 15 -19.68 3.95 5.40
CA VAL A 15 -18.44 3.33 5.85
C VAL A 15 -18.61 2.91 7.30
N LEU A 16 -18.08 1.75 7.66
CA LEU A 16 -18.39 1.05 8.91
C LEU A 16 -17.71 1.65 10.16
N GLY A 17 -17.33 2.93 10.15
CA GLY A 17 -16.71 3.62 11.28
C GLY A 17 -15.91 4.87 10.87
N PRO A 18 -15.27 5.57 11.84
CA PRO A 18 -14.38 6.69 11.56
C PRO A 18 -13.25 6.27 10.63
N ILE A 19 -13.03 7.04 9.56
CA ILE A 19 -11.96 6.79 8.60
C ILE A 19 -10.68 7.47 9.08
N HIS A 20 -9.61 6.69 9.20
CA HIS A 20 -8.30 7.25 9.51
C HIS A 20 -7.43 7.40 8.24
N LYS A 21 -7.64 6.57 7.21
CA LYS A 21 -6.97 6.69 5.90
C LYS A 21 -7.91 6.35 4.74
N ALA A 22 -7.80 7.08 3.64
CA ALA A 22 -8.49 6.81 2.39
C ALA A 22 -7.70 7.38 1.22
N GLY A 23 -7.87 6.80 0.05
CA GLY A 23 -7.15 7.22 -1.14
C GLY A 23 -7.52 6.43 -2.39
N PHE A 24 -6.93 6.81 -3.52
CA PHE A 24 -7.12 6.09 -4.77
C PHE A 24 -6.19 4.86 -4.83
N LEU A 25 -6.75 3.69 -5.13
CA LEU A 25 -5.98 2.50 -5.49
C LEU A 25 -5.66 2.47 -6.99
N SER A 26 -6.60 2.97 -7.79
CA SER A 26 -6.48 3.15 -9.23
C SER A 26 -7.37 4.32 -9.66
N ASP A 27 -7.38 4.61 -10.95
CA ASP A 27 -8.26 5.64 -11.51
C ASP A 27 -9.75 5.24 -11.44
N THR A 28 -10.03 3.98 -11.09
CA THR A 28 -11.37 3.40 -11.02
C THR A 28 -11.70 2.82 -9.64
N ALA A 29 -10.87 3.04 -8.61
CA ALA A 29 -11.10 2.48 -7.28
C ALA A 29 -10.53 3.36 -6.17
N ILE A 30 -11.33 3.56 -5.12
CA ILE A 30 -10.95 4.25 -3.87
C ILE A 30 -10.95 3.22 -2.74
N TYR A 31 -10.00 3.31 -1.81
CA TYR A 31 -10.07 2.57 -0.55
C TYR A 31 -10.45 3.48 0.61
N ALA A 32 -11.05 2.90 1.64
CA ALA A 32 -11.20 3.50 2.95
C ALA A 32 -10.79 2.49 4.02
N LEU A 33 -9.94 2.94 4.94
CA LEU A 33 -9.43 2.20 6.07
C LEU A 33 -9.92 2.88 7.36
N SER A 34 -10.74 2.16 8.13
CA SER A 34 -11.33 2.67 9.37
C SER A 34 -10.36 2.59 10.55
N ALA A 35 -10.63 3.35 11.61
CA ALA A 35 -9.88 3.27 12.87
C ALA A 35 -9.87 1.85 13.47
N ASP A 36 -10.95 1.09 13.23
CA ASP A 36 -11.09 -0.31 13.65
C ASP A 36 -10.41 -1.29 12.67
N GLN A 37 -9.49 -0.81 11.84
CA GLN A 37 -8.69 -1.61 10.89
C GLN A 37 -9.52 -2.29 9.80
N GLN A 38 -10.72 -1.78 9.53
CA GLN A 38 -11.58 -2.31 8.48
C GLN A 38 -11.26 -1.69 7.13
N LEU A 39 -10.94 -2.51 6.13
CA LEU A 39 -10.69 -2.06 4.77
C LEU A 39 -11.93 -2.28 3.90
N SER A 40 -12.29 -1.26 3.13
CA SER A 40 -13.29 -1.35 2.07
C SER A 40 -12.78 -0.68 0.80
N ILE A 41 -13.07 -1.30 -0.34
CA ILE A 41 -12.72 -0.80 -1.67
C ILE A 41 -14.00 -0.45 -2.42
N TYR A 42 -14.00 0.74 -2.99
CA TYR A 42 -15.12 1.39 -3.63
C TYR A 42 -14.79 1.57 -5.11
N PRO A 43 -15.31 0.70 -6.00
CA PRO A 43 -15.16 0.91 -7.43
C PRO A 43 -15.88 2.19 -7.87
N LEU A 44 -15.28 2.92 -8.79
CA LEU A 44 -15.80 4.14 -9.39
C LEU A 44 -16.38 3.83 -10.76
N ASN A 45 -17.52 4.45 -11.08
CA ASN A 45 -18.12 4.33 -12.40
C ASN A 45 -17.30 5.17 -13.39
N THR A 46 -16.78 4.53 -14.44
CA THR A 46 -16.17 5.26 -15.57
C THR A 46 -17.25 5.72 -16.54
N PRO A 47 -17.00 6.75 -17.36
CA PRO A 47 -17.94 7.16 -18.42
C PRO A 47 -18.30 6.03 -19.39
N GLU A 48 -17.40 5.05 -19.60
CA GLU A 48 -17.67 3.87 -20.45
C GLU A 48 -18.49 2.78 -19.73
N SER A 49 -18.64 2.88 -18.41
CA SER A 49 -19.47 1.97 -17.62
C SER A 49 -20.93 2.25 -17.94
N ASN A 50 -21.52 1.48 -18.87
CA ASN A 50 -22.95 1.55 -19.21
C ASN A 50 -23.88 1.21 -18.02
N ASP A 51 -23.30 0.77 -16.90
CA ASP A 51 -24.00 0.41 -15.68
C ASP A 51 -24.22 1.65 -14.80
N ARG A 52 -25.44 2.18 -14.82
CA ARG A 52 -25.88 3.31 -13.96
C ARG A 52 -26.22 2.85 -12.53
N GLY A 53 -25.99 1.58 -12.21
CA GLY A 53 -26.25 1.00 -10.90
C GLY A 53 -25.29 1.48 -9.80
N VAL A 54 -25.72 1.33 -8.54
CA VAL A 54 -24.87 1.54 -7.38
C VAL A 54 -23.92 0.35 -7.26
N ILE A 55 -22.63 0.55 -7.60
CA ILE A 55 -21.62 -0.49 -7.38
C ILE A 55 -21.39 -0.68 -5.88
N GLN A 56 -21.60 -1.91 -5.42
CA GLN A 56 -21.41 -2.27 -4.02
C GLN A 56 -19.91 -2.24 -3.65
N PRO A 57 -19.56 -1.80 -2.43
CA PRO A 57 -18.18 -1.86 -1.95
C PRO A 57 -17.72 -3.30 -1.80
N ILE A 58 -16.43 -3.53 -2.06
CA ILE A 58 -15.74 -4.75 -1.70
C ILE A 58 -15.24 -4.57 -0.26
N SER A 59 -15.91 -5.19 0.69
CA SER A 59 -15.53 -5.14 2.10
C SER A 59 -14.57 -6.29 2.43
N PHE A 60 -13.42 -5.96 3.01
CA PHE A 60 -12.50 -6.94 3.60
C PHE A 60 -12.75 -7.14 5.09
N GLY A 61 -13.47 -6.21 5.72
CA GLY A 61 -13.61 -6.18 7.17
C GLY A 61 -12.27 -5.91 7.86
N ASP A 62 -12.16 -6.33 9.12
CA ASP A 62 -10.95 -6.23 9.93
C ASP A 62 -9.81 -7.03 9.28
N LEU A 63 -8.73 -6.35 8.93
CA LEU A 63 -7.59 -6.96 8.24
C LEU A 63 -6.64 -7.72 9.16
N ARG A 64 -6.65 -7.48 10.47
CA ARG A 64 -5.66 -8.07 11.40
C ARG A 64 -5.59 -9.59 11.34
N PRO A 65 -6.73 -10.33 11.31
CA PRO A 65 -6.67 -11.79 11.20
C PRO A 65 -6.10 -12.28 9.87
N THR A 66 -6.41 -11.59 8.76
CA THR A 66 -6.00 -12.01 7.41
C THR A 66 -4.55 -11.64 7.11
N ALA A 67 -4.10 -10.47 7.53
CA ALA A 67 -2.73 -10.01 7.40
C ALA A 67 -1.80 -10.55 8.51
N GLN A 68 -2.36 -11.24 9.50
CA GLN A 68 -1.64 -11.79 10.67
C GLN A 68 -0.81 -10.71 11.38
N CYS A 69 -1.42 -9.56 11.61
CA CYS A 69 -0.76 -8.38 12.15
C CYS A 69 -1.52 -7.78 13.33
N ASP A 70 -0.86 -6.89 14.08
CA ASP A 70 -1.46 -6.21 15.23
C ASP A 70 -2.24 -4.97 14.80
N TYR A 71 -1.78 -4.29 13.75
CA TYR A 71 -2.39 -3.08 13.20
C TYR A 71 -2.08 -2.89 11.70
N VAL A 72 -2.90 -2.11 11.01
CA VAL A 72 -2.70 -1.68 9.63
C VAL A 72 -2.25 -0.22 9.63
N ILE A 73 -1.16 0.05 8.90
CA ILE A 73 -0.50 1.34 8.84
C ILE A 73 -1.07 2.18 7.69
N ASP A 74 -1.13 1.61 6.49
CA ASP A 74 -1.57 2.31 5.28
C ASP A 74 -1.96 1.33 4.16
N VAL A 75 -2.48 1.86 3.06
CA VAL A 75 -2.54 1.19 1.77
C VAL A 75 -1.73 2.00 0.76
N LEU A 76 -0.60 1.45 0.33
CA LEU A 76 0.29 2.10 -0.63
C LEU A 76 -0.16 1.78 -2.06
N ARG A 77 -0.32 2.83 -2.87
CA ARG A 77 -0.49 2.70 -4.31
C ARG A 77 0.88 2.55 -4.96
N ASP A 78 1.06 1.48 -5.73
CA ASP A 78 2.16 1.32 -6.68
C ASP A 78 1.61 1.11 -8.09
N LEU A 79 2.43 1.40 -9.11
CA LEU A 79 2.03 1.33 -10.52
C LEU A 79 1.66 -0.07 -10.98
N HIS A 80 2.22 -1.11 -10.36
CA HIS A 80 1.97 -2.51 -10.72
C HIS A 80 0.91 -3.15 -9.83
N GLN A 81 0.96 -2.91 -8.52
CA GLN A 81 -0.04 -3.41 -7.59
C GLN A 81 -0.05 -2.60 -6.28
N PRO A 82 -1.22 -2.36 -5.67
CA PRO A 82 -1.26 -1.79 -4.33
C PRO A 82 -0.78 -2.76 -3.26
N TYR A 83 -0.38 -2.23 -2.10
CA TYR A 83 0.02 -2.99 -0.93
C TYR A 83 -0.73 -2.52 0.30
N VAL A 84 -1.23 -3.43 1.12
CA VAL A 84 -1.59 -3.14 2.50
C VAL A 84 -0.32 -3.20 3.34
N VAL A 85 -0.08 -2.16 4.13
CA VAL A 85 1.04 -2.10 5.05
C VAL A 85 0.53 -2.46 6.44
N ALA A 86 1.06 -3.53 7.00
CA ALA A 86 0.66 -4.11 8.26
C ALA A 86 1.85 -4.10 9.23
N GLY A 87 1.60 -3.84 10.51
CA GLY A 87 2.63 -3.84 11.56
C GLY A 87 2.35 -4.87 12.64
N SER A 88 3.41 -5.44 13.21
CA SER A 88 3.36 -6.25 14.42
C SER A 88 4.41 -5.78 15.42
N ASN A 89 4.07 -5.80 16.71
CA ASN A 89 4.95 -5.37 17.80
C ASN A 89 4.94 -6.28 19.04
N LEU A 90 4.07 -7.29 19.12
CA LEU A 90 3.91 -8.11 20.34
C LEU A 90 5.05 -9.09 20.62
N SER A 91 5.62 -9.74 19.60
CA SER A 91 6.62 -10.81 19.80
C SER A 91 7.76 -10.82 18.77
N ASP A 92 7.49 -10.33 17.57
CA ASP A 92 8.48 -10.18 16.49
C ASP A 92 8.21 -8.84 15.81
N PRO A 93 8.86 -7.73 16.21
CA PRO A 93 8.51 -6.44 15.66
C PRO A 93 8.90 -6.30 14.18
N HIS A 94 7.90 -6.15 13.32
CA HIS A 94 8.11 -6.03 11.87
C HIS A 94 6.99 -5.24 11.18
N ILE A 95 7.25 -4.88 9.93
CA ILE A 95 6.24 -4.38 9.00
C ILE A 95 6.16 -5.33 7.82
N ASP A 96 4.94 -5.62 7.38
CA ASP A 96 4.65 -6.38 6.17
C ASP A 96 3.98 -5.50 5.11
N LEU A 97 4.51 -5.54 3.90
CA LEU A 97 3.83 -5.06 2.70
C LEU A 97 3.14 -6.27 2.07
N VAL A 98 1.83 -6.38 2.31
CA VAL A 98 0.97 -7.45 1.79
C VAL A 98 0.38 -7.01 0.45
N PRO A 99 0.71 -7.69 -0.67
CA PRO A 99 0.15 -7.34 -1.96
C PRO A 99 -1.37 -7.42 -1.98
N LEU A 100 -1.99 -6.42 -2.60
CA LEU A 100 -3.41 -6.36 -2.88
C LEU A 100 -3.59 -6.50 -4.40
N THR A 101 -3.91 -7.71 -4.86
CA THR A 101 -4.13 -7.98 -6.29
C THR A 101 -5.45 -7.38 -6.73
N ALA A 102 -5.54 -6.81 -7.93
CA ALA A 102 -6.74 -6.10 -8.40
C ALA A 102 -7.72 -6.96 -9.24
N ASN A 103 -7.30 -8.14 -9.72
CA ASN A 103 -8.00 -8.89 -10.78
C ASN A 103 -8.17 -10.37 -10.38
N PRO A 104 -9.37 -11.00 -10.49
CA PRO A 104 -10.68 -10.47 -10.94
C PRO A 104 -11.49 -9.73 -9.87
N ARG A 105 -11.09 -9.81 -8.61
CA ARG A 105 -11.59 -8.99 -7.49
C ARG A 105 -10.40 -8.70 -6.59
N PHE A 106 -10.44 -7.56 -5.90
CA PHE A 106 -9.36 -7.23 -4.99
C PHE A 106 -9.13 -8.36 -3.97
N ALA A 107 -7.90 -8.81 -3.79
CA ALA A 107 -7.56 -9.87 -2.84
C ALA A 107 -6.18 -9.65 -2.22
N LEU A 108 -6.02 -10.03 -0.95
CA LEU A 108 -4.72 -10.00 -0.27
C LEU A 108 -3.93 -11.27 -0.58
N SER A 109 -2.67 -11.10 -0.98
CA SER A 109 -1.74 -12.21 -1.21
C SER A 109 -0.79 -12.37 -0.03
N THR A 110 -1.09 -13.32 0.85
CA THR A 110 -0.21 -13.66 2.00
C THR A 110 1.03 -14.45 1.60
N GLN A 111 1.18 -14.81 0.32
CA GLN A 111 2.29 -15.58 -0.20
C GLN A 111 3.47 -14.73 -0.67
N ASN A 112 3.21 -13.47 -1.04
CA ASN A 112 4.19 -12.57 -1.68
C ASN A 112 4.49 -11.34 -0.81
N VAL A 113 4.52 -11.54 0.51
CA VAL A 113 4.71 -10.49 1.49
C VAL A 113 6.17 -10.03 1.49
N VAL A 114 6.39 -8.72 1.51
CA VAL A 114 7.71 -8.13 1.78
C VAL A 114 7.73 -7.67 3.23
N ARG A 115 8.59 -8.29 4.03
CA ARG A 115 8.75 -8.02 5.46
C ARG A 115 9.98 -7.16 5.71
N VAL A 116 9.83 -6.16 6.59
CA VAL A 116 10.92 -5.34 7.14
C VAL A 116 11.01 -5.64 8.63
N GLN A 117 12.06 -6.36 9.02
CA GLN A 117 12.34 -6.76 10.39
C GLN A 117 12.89 -5.59 11.21
N GLY A 118 12.39 -5.43 12.43
CA GLY A 118 12.89 -4.48 13.43
C GLY A 118 12.83 -3.02 12.99
N ALA A 119 11.86 -2.63 12.16
CA ALA A 119 11.81 -1.29 11.56
C ALA A 119 11.99 -0.18 12.61
N HIS A 120 11.18 -0.19 13.68
CA HIS A 120 11.28 0.76 14.80
C HIS A 120 11.51 0.09 16.16
N GLY A 121 12.08 -1.12 16.17
CA GLY A 121 12.19 -1.90 17.41
C GLY A 121 10.80 -2.21 17.97
N GLU A 122 10.57 -1.95 19.26
CA GLU A 122 9.27 -2.20 19.93
C GLU A 122 8.23 -1.09 19.67
N GLU A 123 8.63 0.02 19.04
CA GLU A 123 7.80 1.19 18.82
C GLU A 123 6.82 1.01 17.65
N ILE A 124 5.63 1.61 17.76
CA ILE A 124 4.59 1.51 16.74
C ILE A 124 5.02 2.30 15.50
N VAL A 125 4.84 1.69 14.33
CA VAL A 125 5.05 2.35 13.05
C VAL A 125 3.76 3.06 12.62
N ARG A 126 3.84 4.35 12.31
CA ARG A 126 2.68 5.21 12.03
C ARG A 126 2.50 5.53 10.55
N SER A 127 3.57 5.44 9.76
CA SER A 127 3.52 5.68 8.32
C SER A 127 4.59 4.88 7.60
N ALA A 128 4.29 4.51 6.36
CA ALA A 128 5.26 3.96 5.44
C ALA A 128 5.13 4.65 4.08
N TYR A 129 6.21 4.66 3.31
CA TYR A 129 6.25 5.15 1.94
C TYR A 129 7.16 4.26 1.10
N LEU A 130 6.76 3.95 -0.12
CA LEU A 130 7.54 3.13 -1.04
C LEU A 130 8.08 4.01 -2.17
N ASP A 131 9.40 4.22 -2.21
CA ASP A 131 10.10 4.81 -3.34
C ASP A 131 10.59 3.71 -4.27
N ARG A 132 9.88 3.52 -5.38
CA ARG A 132 10.25 2.53 -6.38
C ARG A 132 11.51 2.90 -7.17
N SER A 133 11.78 4.19 -7.37
CA SER A 133 12.96 4.64 -8.12
C SER A 133 14.25 4.36 -7.35
N ALA A 134 14.21 4.48 -6.02
CA ALA A 134 15.35 4.17 -5.17
C ALA A 134 15.39 2.72 -4.68
N GLU A 135 14.30 1.97 -4.91
CA GLU A 135 14.01 0.66 -4.31
C GLU A 135 14.10 0.70 -2.78
N THR A 136 13.47 1.71 -2.20
CA THR A 136 13.58 2.04 -0.77
C THR A 136 12.20 2.15 -0.13
N ILE A 137 12.03 1.48 1.00
CA ILE A 137 10.88 1.62 1.90
C ILE A 137 11.28 2.59 2.99
N PHE A 138 10.49 3.64 3.20
CA PHE A 138 10.62 4.56 4.32
C PHE A 138 9.54 4.28 5.35
N THR A 139 9.89 4.36 6.62
CA THR A 139 8.95 4.15 7.74
C THR A 139 9.15 5.26 8.78
N ALA A 140 8.05 5.67 9.42
CA ALA A 140 8.07 6.64 10.51
C ALA A 140 7.39 6.04 11.75
N GLY A 141 8.08 6.04 12.88
CA GLY A 141 7.63 5.42 14.13
C GLY A 141 7.33 6.42 15.25
N GLU A 142 6.76 5.91 16.33
CA GLU A 142 6.57 6.66 17.59
C GLU A 142 7.90 6.98 18.30
N ASP A 143 9.01 6.36 17.86
CA ASP A 143 10.39 6.73 18.21
C ASP A 143 10.83 8.10 17.66
N GLY A 144 9.97 8.79 16.92
CA GLY A 144 10.25 10.10 16.32
C GLY A 144 11.27 10.06 15.18
N CYS A 145 11.61 8.87 14.68
CA CYS A 145 12.58 8.68 13.62
C CYS A 145 11.90 8.35 12.28
N VAL A 146 12.58 8.69 11.18
CA VAL A 146 12.29 8.15 9.85
C VAL A 146 13.45 7.23 9.46
N LYS A 147 13.14 6.00 9.06
CA LYS A 147 14.14 4.99 8.67
C LYS A 147 13.88 4.54 7.23
N SER A 148 14.94 4.09 6.57
CA SER A 148 14.92 3.67 5.17
C SER A 148 15.50 2.27 5.02
N PHE A 149 14.87 1.44 4.19
CA PHE A 149 15.23 0.05 3.97
C PHE A 149 15.23 -0.26 2.48
N ARG A 150 16.27 -0.90 1.98
CA ARG A 150 16.38 -1.35 0.58
C ARG A 150 16.19 -2.85 0.50
N ALA A 151 15.78 -3.34 -0.66
CA ALA A 151 15.61 -4.78 -0.89
C ALA A 151 16.89 -5.62 -0.68
N THR A 152 18.07 -4.99 -0.71
CA THR A 152 19.36 -5.63 -0.42
C THR A 152 19.70 -5.71 1.06
N ASP A 153 18.93 -5.05 1.92
CA ASP A 153 19.21 -4.99 3.35
C ASP A 153 18.84 -6.32 4.00
N ARG A 154 19.65 -6.76 4.97
CA ARG A 154 19.41 -8.03 5.68
C ARG A 154 18.12 -8.05 6.48
N SER A 155 17.57 -6.87 6.78
CA SER A 155 16.29 -6.73 7.47
C SER A 155 15.08 -6.87 6.54
N VAL A 156 15.27 -6.96 5.22
CA VAL A 156 14.17 -7.10 4.26
C VAL A 156 14.10 -8.53 3.75
N GLU A 157 12.96 -9.17 3.98
CA GLU A 157 12.67 -10.54 3.54
C GLU A 157 11.48 -10.53 2.58
N ALA A 158 11.52 -11.33 1.52
CA ALA A 158 10.40 -11.48 0.60
C ALA A 158 9.96 -12.95 0.58
N ALA A 159 8.70 -13.22 0.93
CA ALA A 159 8.08 -14.53 0.73
C ALA A 159 7.70 -14.70 -0.75
N GLY A 160 7.85 -15.91 -1.32
CA GLY A 160 7.34 -16.26 -2.66
C GLY A 160 8.27 -16.00 -3.86
N GLN A 161 7.96 -16.61 -5.02
CA GLN A 161 8.79 -16.53 -6.23
C GLN A 161 8.95 -15.09 -6.70
N GLN A 162 10.21 -14.70 -6.86
CA GLN A 162 10.69 -13.39 -7.31
C GLN A 162 9.76 -12.70 -8.34
N GLY A 163 8.89 -11.82 -7.84
CA GLY A 163 8.45 -10.67 -8.61
C GLY A 163 9.65 -9.75 -8.73
N SER A 164 10.43 -9.93 -9.79
CA SER A 164 11.67 -9.18 -10.00
C SER A 164 11.41 -7.68 -9.92
N PHE A 165 12.04 -7.01 -8.95
CA PHE A 165 12.61 -5.69 -9.22
C PHE A 165 13.49 -5.89 -10.47
N VAL A 166 13.02 -5.40 -11.62
CA VAL A 166 13.69 -5.64 -12.91
C VAL A 166 15.08 -5.01 -12.82
N LYS A 167 16.11 -5.84 -12.65
CA LYS A 167 17.51 -5.45 -12.77
C LYS A 167 17.78 -5.06 -14.22
N GLU A 168 17.69 -3.78 -14.54
CA GLU A 168 18.32 -3.24 -15.74
C GLU A 168 19.78 -2.90 -15.44
N THR A 169 20.67 -3.88 -15.58
CA THR A 169 22.11 -3.67 -15.44
C THR A 169 22.66 -2.94 -16.67
N LYS A 170 22.66 -1.61 -16.67
CA LYS A 170 23.56 -0.83 -17.54
C LYS A 170 24.94 -0.73 -16.88
N LYS A 171 25.88 -1.55 -17.37
CA LYS A 171 27.32 -1.40 -17.12
C LYS A 171 27.80 -0.06 -17.69
N GLY A 172 27.85 0.98 -16.85
CA GLY A 172 28.57 2.23 -17.11
C GLY A 172 29.92 2.21 -16.41
N LYS A 173 31.01 2.35 -17.16
CA LYS A 173 32.40 2.30 -16.68
C LYS A 173 32.67 3.34 -15.58
N ALA A 174 33.32 2.90 -14.51
CA ALA A 174 33.80 3.76 -13.42
C ALA A 174 34.86 4.75 -13.94
N GLY A 175 34.45 6.00 -14.17
CA GLY A 175 35.34 7.14 -14.31
C GLY A 175 35.77 7.60 -12.91
N ARG A 176 37.05 7.39 -12.57
CA ARG A 176 37.69 7.84 -11.33
C ARG A 176 37.62 9.37 -11.23
N PHE A 177 36.85 9.88 -10.27
CA PHE A 177 36.77 11.31 -9.94
C PHE A 177 38.15 11.82 -9.48
N LYS A 178 38.61 12.94 -10.07
CA LYS A 178 39.79 13.70 -9.63
C LYS A 178 39.33 15.13 -9.32
N PRO A 179 39.46 15.61 -8.08
CA PRO A 179 39.21 17.02 -7.78
C PRO A 179 40.41 17.85 -8.24
N TYR A 180 40.11 18.92 -8.97
CA TYR A 180 40.87 20.18 -8.91
C TYR A 180 39.91 21.23 -8.38
#